data_AF-A0A2M8BB09-F1
#
_entry.id   AF-A0A2M8BB09-F1
#
_cell.length_a   1.000
_cell.length_b   1.000
_cell.length_c   1.000
_cell.angle_alpha   90.00
_cell.angle_beta   90.00
_cell.angle_gamma   90.00
#
_symmetry.space_group_name_H-M   'P 1'
#
loop_
_entity.id
_entity.type
_entity.pdbx_description
1 polymer ?
#
loop_
_entity_poly.entity_id
_entity_poly.type
_entity_poly.pdbx_seq_one_letter_code
_entity_poly.pdbx_strand_id
1 'polypeptide(L)'
;MIRKLSPIGDPMGFIIDPSILELLRIDGNTALEVSTDGEALTIRPIRPKRLTRTPELDLYGDDYTPQTSQALNTKEAFPREPSVSRPQAEYGVRFEAPTEPRGKGPTLETLRTEAPLERPQSNPTPPQGAGTTLELEATYACSGSWKELVVLYERQGEKADWERLVDILRRMVRTVPEKPEKSRILLGAGQICEQRLNFLDRAMDLYQDAFKTDPNNVPALVAARSIYTQQRNWKMVQTLYRLQLNVSKDRKEQAAVHLELAGVFLREVHDEAKGIEALKEALKLDPENLVVRRLLATV
;
A
#
# COMPACT_ATOMS: atom_id res chain seq x y z
N MET A 1 -3.78 -14.05 23.61
CA MET A 1 -3.87 -15.50 23.31
C MET A 1 -2.57 -15.97 22.64
N ILE A 2 -2.06 -17.16 22.96
CA ILE A 2 -0.83 -17.70 22.35
C ILE A 2 -1.18 -18.66 21.20
N ARG A 3 -0.54 -18.49 20.03
CA ARG A 3 -0.76 -19.26 18.80
C ARG A 3 0.54 -19.50 18.01
N LYS A 4 0.49 -20.37 17.00
CA LYS A 4 1.58 -20.64 16.04
C LYS A 4 1.08 -20.42 14.61
N LEU A 5 1.99 -20.23 13.66
CA LEU A 5 1.65 -20.12 12.24
C LEU A 5 1.21 -21.49 11.69
N SER A 6 0.15 -21.53 10.88
CA SER A 6 -0.41 -22.74 10.25
C SER A 6 -0.69 -22.53 8.76
N PRO A 7 -0.51 -23.53 7.87
CA PRO A 7 -0.78 -23.40 6.44
C PRO A 7 -2.30 -23.27 6.24
N ILE A 8 -2.82 -22.22 5.58
CA ILE A 8 -4.28 -22.07 5.35
C ILE A 8 -4.56 -21.52 3.94
N GLY A 9 -5.59 -22.07 3.30
CA GLY A 9 -6.20 -21.61 2.03
C GLY A 9 -7.67 -21.18 2.17
N ASP A 10 -8.01 -20.50 3.26
CA ASP A 10 -9.37 -20.03 3.59
C ASP A 10 -9.37 -18.48 3.67
N PRO A 11 -10.27 -17.75 2.98
CA PRO A 11 -10.25 -16.28 2.87
C PRO A 11 -10.48 -15.48 4.17
N MET A 12 -10.73 -16.15 5.30
CA MET A 12 -10.97 -15.49 6.60
C MET A 12 -9.70 -15.34 7.47
N GLY A 13 -8.54 -15.80 6.99
CA GLY A 13 -7.26 -15.67 7.70
C GLY A 13 -6.52 -14.37 7.38
N PHE A 14 -5.83 -13.81 8.38
CA PHE A 14 -4.92 -12.69 8.14
C PHE A 14 -3.61 -13.21 7.53
N ILE A 15 -3.32 -12.86 6.29
CA ILE A 15 -2.10 -13.25 5.59
C ILE A 15 -1.00 -12.25 5.95
N ILE A 16 0.08 -12.75 6.56
CA ILE A 16 1.28 -11.95 6.83
C ILE A 16 2.25 -12.15 5.68
N ASP A 17 2.70 -11.06 5.08
CA ASP A 17 3.66 -11.09 3.98
C ASP A 17 4.95 -11.84 4.41
N PRO A 18 5.50 -12.72 3.55
CA PRO A 18 6.74 -13.45 3.85
C PRO A 18 7.91 -12.54 4.25
N SER A 19 8.01 -11.35 3.67
CA SER A 19 9.07 -10.38 3.98
C SER A 19 9.00 -9.87 5.42
N ILE A 20 7.78 -9.75 5.98
CA ILE A 20 7.57 -9.36 7.37
C ILE A 20 7.97 -10.49 8.32
N LEU A 21 7.66 -11.74 7.96
CA LEU A 21 8.05 -12.92 8.72
C LEU A 21 9.59 -13.08 8.75
N GLU A 22 10.27 -12.88 7.62
CA GLU A 22 11.73 -12.89 7.54
C GLU A 22 12.36 -11.78 8.37
N LEU A 23 11.85 -10.54 8.27
CA LEU A 23 12.36 -9.39 9.01
C LEU A 23 12.23 -9.57 10.53
N LEU A 24 11.13 -10.17 11.00
CA LEU A 24 10.88 -10.44 12.41
C LEU A 24 11.45 -11.78 12.89
N ARG A 25 12.04 -12.57 11.98
CA ARG A 25 12.56 -13.93 12.22
C ARG A 25 11.51 -14.84 12.86
N ILE A 26 10.31 -14.85 12.28
CA ILE A 26 9.18 -15.66 12.71
C ILE A 26 9.03 -16.84 11.74
N ASP A 27 8.99 -18.06 12.28
CA ASP A 27 8.79 -19.30 11.53
C ASP A 27 7.56 -20.08 12.04
N GLY A 28 7.26 -21.21 11.41
CA GLY A 28 6.14 -22.10 11.78
C GLY A 28 6.17 -22.60 13.23
N ASN A 29 7.34 -22.59 13.88
CA ASN A 29 7.54 -23.09 15.23
C ASN A 29 7.55 -21.96 16.28
N THR A 30 7.64 -20.71 15.86
CA THR A 30 7.67 -19.53 16.71
C THR A 30 6.31 -19.33 17.38
N ALA A 31 6.29 -19.34 18.71
CA ALA A 31 5.08 -19.01 19.46
C ALA A 31 4.79 -17.51 19.36
N LEU A 32 3.56 -17.15 19.05
CA LEU A 32 3.09 -15.79 18.87
C LEU A 32 2.06 -15.45 19.93
N GLU A 33 2.28 -14.35 20.63
CA GLU A 33 1.25 -13.70 21.44
C GLU A 33 0.41 -12.80 20.53
N VAL A 34 -0.90 -13.00 20.55
CA VAL A 34 -1.88 -12.20 19.81
C VAL A 34 -2.83 -11.54 20.81
N SER A 35 -2.92 -10.22 20.78
CA SER A 35 -3.85 -9.44 21.60
C SER A 35 -4.58 -8.41 20.74
N THR A 36 -5.76 -8.00 21.18
CA THR A 36 -6.52 -6.89 20.59
C THR A 36 -7.15 -6.06 21.69
N ASP A 37 -7.18 -4.75 21.50
CA ASP A 37 -7.85 -3.76 22.34
C ASP A 37 -9.17 -3.28 21.72
N GLY A 38 -9.57 -3.84 20.58
CA GLY A 38 -10.75 -3.42 19.79
C GLY A 38 -10.45 -2.39 18.71
N GLU A 39 -9.26 -1.79 18.69
CA GLU A 39 -8.82 -0.83 17.66
C GLU A 39 -7.65 -1.38 16.83
N ALA A 40 -6.75 -2.13 17.46
CA ALA A 40 -5.59 -2.74 16.85
C ALA A 40 -5.46 -4.24 17.18
N LEU A 41 -4.88 -4.99 16.25
CA LEU A 41 -4.42 -6.36 16.47
C LEU A 41 -2.89 -6.34 16.64
N THR A 42 -2.40 -6.77 17.80
CA THR A 42 -0.97 -6.84 18.09
C THR A 42 -0.50 -8.29 18.06
N ILE A 43 0.53 -8.58 17.27
CA ILE A 43 1.16 -9.90 17.16
C ILE A 43 2.64 -9.78 17.58
N ARG A 44 3.08 -10.54 18.59
CA ARG A 44 4.45 -10.50 19.12
C ARG A 44 5.06 -11.90 19.22
N PRO A 45 6.32 -12.11 18.78
CA PRO A 45 6.98 -13.39 18.97
C PRO A 45 7.44 -13.59 20.42
N ILE A 46 7.08 -14.73 21.00
CA ILE A 46 7.53 -15.17 22.32
C ILE A 46 8.84 -15.95 22.13
N ARG A 47 9.97 -15.32 22.47
CA ARG A 47 11.29 -15.96 22.41
C ARG A 47 11.67 -16.48 23.81
N PRO A 48 12.10 -17.74 23.98
CA PRO A 48 12.63 -18.20 25.26
C PRO A 48 13.91 -17.41 25.58
N LYS A 49 14.05 -16.95 26.83
CA LYS A 49 15.29 -16.32 27.31
C LYS A 49 16.43 -17.32 27.13
N ARG A 50 17.39 -16.97 26.27
CA ARG A 50 18.65 -17.71 26.12
C ARG A 50 19.34 -17.64 27.49
N LEU A 51 19.53 -18.80 28.14
CA LEU A 51 20.38 -18.90 29.32
C LEU A 51 21.77 -18.38 28.93
N THR A 52 22.12 -17.21 29.43
CA THR A 52 23.45 -16.63 29.31
C THR A 52 24.40 -17.54 30.08
N ARG A 53 25.28 -18.26 29.38
CA ARG A 53 26.52 -18.74 29.98
C ARG A 53 27.27 -17.51 30.49
N THR A 54 27.42 -17.41 31.79
CA THR A 54 28.22 -16.40 32.49
C THR A 54 29.68 -16.50 32.03
N PRO A 55 30.34 -15.38 31.69
CA PRO A 55 31.78 -15.33 31.63
C PRO A 55 32.30 -15.12 33.05
N GLU A 56 32.97 -16.12 33.61
CA GLU A 56 33.70 -16.00 34.86
C GLU A 56 35.05 -15.33 34.56
N LEU A 57 35.22 -14.12 35.09
CA LEU A 57 36.49 -13.41 35.21
C LEU A 57 37.31 -14.10 36.31
N ASP A 58 38.60 -14.39 36.07
CA ASP A 58 39.68 -13.73 36.80
C ASP A 58 41.09 -14.33 36.56
N LEU A 59 42.00 -13.42 36.21
CA LEU A 59 43.36 -13.23 36.76
C LEU A 59 44.54 -14.13 36.37
N TYR A 60 45.69 -13.44 36.29
CA TYR A 60 47.10 -13.85 36.16
C TYR A 60 47.67 -14.19 34.77
N GLY A 61 48.45 -13.24 34.24
CA GLY A 61 49.92 -13.27 34.34
C GLY A 61 50.70 -14.29 33.50
N ASP A 62 51.69 -13.74 32.79
CA ASP A 62 52.94 -14.36 32.35
C ASP A 62 52.98 -15.12 31.01
N ASP A 63 53.67 -14.46 30.06
CA ASP A 63 54.77 -15.01 29.25
C ASP A 63 54.81 -16.52 29.02
N TYR A 64 54.50 -16.96 27.79
CA TYR A 64 55.32 -17.98 27.11
C TYR A 64 54.97 -18.04 25.60
N THR A 65 55.97 -17.81 24.75
CA THR A 65 56.11 -18.48 23.45
C THR A 65 57.42 -19.29 23.53
N PRO A 66 57.77 -20.19 22.57
CA PRO A 66 57.02 -20.80 21.47
C PRO A 66 57.21 -22.35 21.46
N GLN A 67 56.78 -23.04 20.38
CA GLN A 67 57.55 -24.05 19.62
C GLN A 67 56.85 -25.37 19.21
N THR A 68 56.78 -25.54 17.88
CA THR A 68 57.29 -26.69 17.11
C THR A 68 56.38 -27.92 16.89
N SER A 69 56.05 -28.08 15.60
CA SER A 69 56.02 -29.30 14.78
C SER A 69 55.32 -30.56 15.29
N GLN A 70 54.38 -31.08 14.51
CA GLN A 70 54.65 -32.19 13.58
C GLN A 70 53.40 -32.57 12.78
N ALA A 71 53.62 -32.74 11.48
CA ALA A 71 52.68 -33.33 10.54
C ALA A 71 52.51 -34.83 10.81
N LEU A 72 51.33 -35.38 10.47
CA LEU A 72 51.16 -36.70 9.86
C LEU A 72 49.71 -36.87 9.36
N ASN A 73 49.54 -36.59 8.07
CA ASN A 73 48.86 -37.38 7.04
C ASN A 73 47.98 -38.56 7.51
N THR A 74 46.68 -38.58 7.18
CA THR A 74 46.11 -39.62 6.29
C THR A 74 44.67 -39.33 5.84
N LYS A 75 44.45 -39.73 4.58
CA LYS A 75 43.24 -39.77 3.75
C LYS A 75 41.96 -40.23 4.44
N GLU A 76 40.82 -39.68 4.03
CA GLU A 76 39.70 -40.47 3.50
C GLU A 76 38.66 -39.59 2.77
N ALA A 77 38.06 -40.16 1.73
CA ALA A 77 37.24 -39.51 0.73
C ALA A 77 35.75 -39.84 0.94
N PHE A 78 34.85 -38.90 0.66
CA PHE A 78 33.48 -39.19 0.20
C PHE A 78 32.89 -37.98 -0.56
N PRO A 79 32.28 -38.16 -1.75
CA PRO A 79 31.61 -37.08 -2.47
C PRO A 79 30.08 -37.25 -2.55
N ARG A 80 29.42 -36.08 -2.70
CA ARG A 80 28.07 -35.80 -3.26
C ARG A 80 26.84 -36.00 -2.37
N GLU A 81 26.16 -34.88 -2.12
CA GLU A 81 24.69 -34.81 -2.10
C GLU A 81 24.18 -34.08 -3.36
N PRO A 82 23.09 -34.56 -4.00
CA PRO A 82 22.40 -33.83 -5.04
C PRO A 82 21.31 -32.92 -4.48
N SER A 83 21.11 -31.80 -5.16
CA SER A 83 19.90 -30.98 -5.19
C SER A 83 18.62 -31.82 -5.35
N VAL A 84 17.49 -31.37 -4.77
CA VAL A 84 16.17 -31.25 -5.44
C VAL A 84 15.08 -30.71 -4.48
N SER A 85 14.44 -29.62 -4.96
CA SER A 85 13.03 -29.19 -4.83
C SER A 85 12.39 -28.77 -3.49
N ARG A 86 12.07 -27.46 -3.45
CA ARG A 86 11.00 -26.86 -2.62
C ARG A 86 9.60 -27.20 -3.16
N PRO A 87 8.59 -27.24 -2.28
CA PRO A 87 7.26 -26.72 -2.61
C PRO A 87 6.89 -25.52 -1.72
N GLN A 88 6.17 -24.58 -2.34
CA GLN A 88 5.49 -23.44 -1.71
C GLN A 88 4.29 -23.93 -0.89
N ALA A 89 4.09 -23.39 0.30
CA ALA A 89 2.81 -23.48 1.01
C ALA A 89 2.58 -22.17 1.79
N GLU A 90 1.42 -21.55 1.58
CA GLU A 90 0.96 -20.31 2.21
C GLU A 90 0.25 -20.62 3.55
N TYR A 91 0.41 -19.74 4.54
CA TYR A 91 -0.02 -19.92 5.93
C TYR A 91 -1.00 -18.83 6.40
N GLY A 92 -2.10 -19.23 7.05
CA GLY A 92 -3.14 -18.38 7.67
C GLY A 92 -3.74 -19.02 8.93
N VAL A 93 -4.66 -18.36 9.65
CA VAL A 93 -5.22 -18.85 10.94
C VAL A 93 -6.76 -18.74 10.98
N ARG A 94 -7.44 -19.76 11.55
CA ARG A 94 -8.91 -19.88 11.68
C ARG A 94 -9.41 -19.41 13.05
N PHE A 95 -10.60 -18.81 13.10
CA PHE A 95 -11.32 -18.45 14.34
C PHE A 95 -12.65 -19.21 14.47
N GLU A 96 -13.00 -19.56 15.72
CA GLU A 96 -14.37 -19.85 16.15
C GLU A 96 -14.76 -18.83 17.23
N ALA A 97 -15.99 -18.33 17.15
CA ALA A 97 -16.55 -17.36 18.09
C ALA A 97 -17.14 -18.07 19.33
N PRO A 98 -17.12 -17.42 20.51
CA PRO A 98 -18.10 -17.72 21.54
C PRO A 98 -18.83 -16.48 22.07
N THR A 99 -20.15 -16.62 22.07
CA THR A 99 -21.20 -16.19 23.01
C THR A 99 -20.86 -15.31 24.22
N GLU A 100 -21.69 -14.29 24.44
CA GLU A 100 -21.82 -13.46 25.66
C GLU A 100 -22.02 -14.30 26.95
N PRO A 101 -21.80 -13.69 28.14
CA PRO A 101 -22.97 -13.18 28.87
C PRO A 101 -22.79 -11.82 29.58
N ARG A 102 -23.95 -11.18 29.81
CA ARG A 102 -24.21 -9.94 30.58
C ARG A 102 -23.69 -9.98 32.04
N GLY A 103 -23.29 -8.82 32.55
CA GLY A 103 -23.20 -8.53 34.00
C GLY A 103 -22.85 -7.07 34.32
N LYS A 104 -23.64 -6.42 35.19
CA LYS A 104 -23.64 -4.98 35.53
C LYS A 104 -22.66 -4.61 36.66
N GLY A 105 -22.22 -3.35 36.72
CA GLY A 105 -21.79 -2.65 37.95
C GLY A 105 -20.68 -1.61 37.75
N PRO A 106 -20.49 -0.63 38.67
CA PRO A 106 -20.93 0.74 38.40
C PRO A 106 -19.84 1.83 38.31
N THR A 107 -20.33 2.97 37.82
CA THR A 107 -19.84 4.36 37.75
C THR A 107 -18.75 4.81 38.73
N LEU A 108 -17.73 5.52 38.21
CA LEU A 108 -17.18 6.73 38.83
C LEU A 108 -16.78 7.75 37.76
N GLU A 109 -17.42 8.92 37.83
CA GLU A 109 -17.03 10.15 37.15
C GLU A 109 -15.61 10.55 37.52
N THR A 110 -14.85 11.08 36.56
CA THR A 110 -13.97 12.23 36.81
C THR A 110 -13.74 12.97 35.50
N LEU A 111 -14.17 14.23 35.52
CA LEU A 111 -14.00 15.24 34.50
C LEU A 111 -12.52 15.44 34.17
N ARG A 112 -12.16 15.31 32.90
CA ARG A 112 -11.05 16.07 32.33
C ARG A 112 -11.45 16.58 30.95
N THR A 113 -11.85 17.84 30.96
CA THR A 113 -11.93 18.76 29.84
C THR A 113 -10.64 18.67 29.02
N GLU A 114 -10.73 18.21 27.76
CA GLU A 114 -10.02 18.73 26.59
C GLU A 114 -10.79 18.26 25.34
N ALA A 115 -11.17 19.22 24.51
CA ALA A 115 -12.08 19.06 23.39
C ALA A 115 -11.43 18.26 22.23
N PRO A 116 -12.01 17.14 21.79
CA PRO A 116 -11.63 16.51 20.54
C PRO A 116 -12.37 17.20 19.39
N LEU A 117 -11.60 17.67 18.40
CA LEU A 117 -12.07 18.09 17.08
C LEU A 117 -13.13 17.11 16.57
N GLU A 118 -14.37 17.58 16.43
CA GLU A 118 -15.45 16.84 15.79
C GLU A 118 -15.01 16.45 14.38
N ARG A 119 -14.66 15.17 14.19
CA ARG A 119 -14.73 14.55 12.88
C ARG A 119 -16.18 14.77 12.40
N PRO A 120 -16.42 15.21 11.15
CA PRO A 120 -17.79 15.31 10.66
C PRO A 120 -18.39 13.89 10.63
N GLN A 121 -19.13 13.56 11.69
CA GLN A 121 -20.02 12.43 11.74
C GLN A 121 -21.27 12.82 10.94
N SER A 122 -21.14 12.68 9.62
CA SER A 122 -22.29 12.51 8.76
C SER A 122 -22.02 11.31 7.86
N ASN A 123 -21.91 10.13 8.47
CA ASN A 123 -22.29 8.91 7.78
C ASN A 123 -23.81 8.87 7.85
N PRO A 124 -24.57 9.25 6.79
CA PRO A 124 -25.97 8.89 6.75
C PRO A 124 -26.01 7.37 6.71
N THR A 125 -26.39 6.79 7.85
CA THR A 125 -26.83 5.40 7.89
C THR A 125 -27.95 5.29 6.85
N PRO A 126 -27.92 4.30 5.93
CA PRO A 126 -28.97 4.18 4.94
C PRO A 126 -30.31 4.19 5.67
N PRO A 127 -31.29 5.01 5.25
CA PRO A 127 -32.52 5.19 6.00
C PRO A 127 -33.13 3.81 6.27
N GLN A 128 -33.42 3.51 7.52
CA GLN A 128 -34.07 2.25 7.89
C GLN A 128 -35.46 2.25 7.24
N GLY A 129 -35.60 1.50 6.15
CA GLY A 129 -36.79 1.52 5.29
C GLY A 129 -36.57 2.01 3.86
N ALA A 130 -35.33 2.29 3.43
CA ALA A 130 -35.04 2.63 2.04
C ALA A 130 -35.42 1.46 1.12
N GLY A 131 -36.28 1.72 0.14
CA GLY A 131 -36.73 0.76 -0.84
C GLY A 131 -35.62 0.41 -1.84
N THR A 132 -36.04 0.09 -3.05
CA THR A 132 -35.20 -0.51 -4.11
C THR A 132 -33.84 0.18 -4.30
N THR A 133 -32.84 -0.52 -4.86
CA THR A 133 -31.51 0.05 -5.20
C THR A 133 -31.60 1.40 -5.93
N LEU A 134 -32.65 1.59 -6.73
CA LEU A 134 -32.99 2.82 -7.43
C LEU A 134 -33.25 4.03 -6.51
N GLU A 135 -33.89 3.82 -5.36
CA GLU A 135 -34.20 4.87 -4.39
C GLU A 135 -32.96 5.33 -3.63
N LEU A 136 -32.07 4.38 -3.28
CA LEU A 136 -30.77 4.69 -2.69
C LEU A 136 -29.87 5.43 -3.68
N GLU A 137 -29.84 5.02 -4.94
CA GLU A 137 -29.14 5.73 -6.02
C GLU A 137 -29.61 7.18 -6.14
N ALA A 138 -30.92 7.40 -6.19
CA ALA A 138 -31.50 8.74 -6.27
C ALA A 138 -31.16 9.58 -5.04
N THR A 139 -31.21 8.98 -3.84
CA THR A 139 -30.90 9.66 -2.58
C THR A 139 -29.44 10.12 -2.53
N TYR A 140 -28.49 9.22 -2.81
CA TYR A 140 -27.06 9.56 -2.80
C TYR A 140 -26.65 10.48 -3.96
N ALA A 141 -27.31 10.36 -5.12
CA ALA A 141 -27.11 11.29 -6.21
C ALA A 141 -27.62 12.70 -5.88
N CYS A 142 -28.75 12.81 -5.18
CA CYS A 142 -29.29 14.08 -4.69
C CYS A 142 -28.46 14.68 -3.55
N SER A 143 -27.85 13.84 -2.69
CA SER A 143 -26.99 14.33 -1.61
C SER A 143 -25.58 14.73 -2.08
N GLY A 144 -25.22 14.46 -3.34
CA GLY A 144 -23.88 14.74 -3.89
C GLY A 144 -22.80 13.76 -3.43
N SER A 145 -23.20 12.68 -2.78
CA SER A 145 -22.37 11.65 -2.15
C SER A 145 -21.95 10.57 -3.15
N TRP A 146 -21.16 10.96 -4.14
CA TRP A 146 -20.77 10.05 -5.23
C TRP A 146 -19.84 8.92 -4.77
N LYS A 147 -19.05 9.13 -3.70
CA LYS A 147 -18.16 8.11 -3.13
C LYS A 147 -18.96 6.97 -2.51
N GLU A 148 -20.05 7.32 -1.86
CA GLU A 148 -20.98 6.40 -1.23
C GLU A 148 -21.71 5.56 -2.29
N LEU A 149 -22.02 6.14 -3.44
CA LEU A 149 -22.51 5.38 -4.60
C LEU A 149 -21.50 4.32 -5.07
N VAL A 150 -20.21 4.67 -5.14
CA VAL A 150 -19.16 3.69 -5.49
C VAL A 150 -19.15 2.54 -4.49
N VAL A 151 -19.13 2.84 -3.20
CA VAL A 151 -19.13 1.81 -2.13
C VAL A 151 -20.39 0.92 -2.20
N LEU A 152 -21.56 1.51 -2.47
CA LEU A 152 -22.81 0.77 -2.62
C LEU A 152 -22.74 -0.21 -3.80
N TYR A 153 -22.18 0.21 -4.93
CA TYR A 153 -22.00 -0.65 -6.11
C TYR A 153 -20.93 -1.72 -5.87
N GLU A 154 -19.83 -1.39 -5.19
CA GLU A 154 -18.82 -2.37 -4.79
C GLU A 154 -19.38 -3.47 -3.90
N ARG A 155 -20.28 -3.12 -2.99
CA ARG A 155 -20.98 -4.10 -2.15
C ARG A 155 -21.91 -5.03 -2.96
N GLN A 156 -22.42 -4.59 -4.12
CA GLN A 156 -23.22 -5.45 -5.00
C GLN A 156 -22.36 -6.46 -5.79
N GLY A 157 -21.05 -6.21 -5.92
CA GLY A 157 -20.10 -7.12 -6.55
C GLY A 157 -20.40 -7.37 -8.03
N GLU A 158 -20.42 -8.63 -8.45
CA GLU A 158 -20.63 -9.03 -9.85
C GLU A 158 -21.99 -8.65 -10.43
N LYS A 159 -23.00 -8.40 -9.58
CA LYS A 159 -24.34 -7.98 -10.01
C LYS A 159 -24.45 -6.47 -10.25
N ALA A 160 -23.39 -5.72 -9.96
CA ALA A 160 -23.39 -4.28 -10.05
C ALA A 160 -23.39 -3.84 -11.52
N ASP A 161 -24.31 -2.94 -11.87
CA ASP A 161 -24.37 -2.32 -13.18
C ASP A 161 -23.41 -1.12 -13.25
N TRP A 162 -22.12 -1.40 -13.45
CA TRP A 162 -21.09 -0.36 -13.47
C TRP A 162 -21.31 0.71 -14.55
N GLU A 163 -21.96 0.37 -15.67
CA GLU A 163 -22.29 1.33 -16.72
C GLU A 163 -23.32 2.35 -16.22
N ARG A 164 -24.36 1.85 -15.54
CA ARG A 164 -25.37 2.70 -14.90
C ARG A 164 -24.75 3.64 -13.87
N LEU A 165 -23.81 3.17 -13.06
CA LEU A 165 -23.10 4.04 -12.11
C LEU A 165 -22.36 5.16 -12.84
N VAL A 166 -21.61 4.85 -13.90
CA VAL A 166 -20.90 5.86 -14.70
C VAL A 166 -21.87 6.90 -15.27
N ASP A 167 -23.05 6.48 -15.75
CA ASP A 167 -24.08 7.39 -16.24
C ASP A 167 -24.65 8.30 -15.14
N ILE A 168 -24.86 7.76 -13.93
CA ILE A 168 -25.28 8.56 -12.77
C ILE A 168 -24.20 9.59 -12.43
N LEU A 169 -22.93 9.18 -12.33
CA LEU A 169 -21.80 10.08 -12.08
C LEU A 169 -21.73 11.20 -13.13
N ARG A 170 -21.88 10.87 -14.42
CA ARG A 170 -21.89 11.85 -15.52
C ARG A 170 -23.03 12.86 -15.41
N ARG A 171 -24.21 12.45 -14.94
CA ARG A 171 -25.33 13.37 -14.68
C ARG A 171 -25.03 14.29 -13.50
N MET A 172 -24.44 13.77 -12.42
CA MET A 172 -24.07 14.57 -11.25
C MET A 172 -23.03 15.65 -11.58
N VAL A 173 -22.08 15.39 -12.48
CA VAL A 173 -21.12 16.43 -12.91
C VAL A 173 -21.82 17.67 -13.48
N ARG A 174 -23.02 17.53 -14.06
CA ARG A 174 -23.80 18.65 -14.61
C ARG A 174 -24.48 19.49 -13.52
N THR A 175 -24.75 18.91 -12.35
CA THR A 175 -25.46 19.58 -11.25
C THR A 175 -24.52 20.16 -10.20
N VAL A 176 -23.33 19.57 -10.03
CA VAL A 176 -22.31 20.12 -9.14
C VAL A 176 -21.85 21.48 -9.68
N PRO A 177 -21.66 22.53 -8.86
CA PRO A 177 -21.11 23.81 -9.33
C PRO A 177 -19.58 23.85 -9.25
N GLU A 178 -19.00 23.22 -8.23
CA GLU A 178 -17.57 23.32 -7.89
C GLU A 178 -16.69 22.53 -8.86
N LYS A 179 -15.71 23.21 -9.48
CA LYS A 179 -14.77 22.58 -10.43
C LYS A 179 -13.94 21.45 -9.80
N PRO A 180 -13.37 21.58 -8.58
CA PRO A 180 -12.58 20.51 -7.98
C PRO A 180 -13.41 19.24 -7.76
N GLU A 181 -14.65 19.39 -7.28
CA GLU A 181 -15.53 18.24 -7.04
C GLU A 181 -16.02 17.60 -8.34
N LYS A 182 -16.34 18.38 -9.38
CA LYS A 182 -16.59 17.85 -10.73
C LYS A 182 -15.43 17.00 -11.23
N SER A 183 -14.21 17.51 -11.08
CA SER A 183 -13.00 16.81 -11.52
C SER A 183 -12.81 15.48 -10.78
N ARG A 184 -13.10 15.44 -9.47
CA ARG A 184 -13.05 14.21 -8.67
C ARG A 184 -14.10 13.19 -9.09
N ILE A 185 -15.33 13.63 -9.39
CA ILE A 185 -16.39 12.74 -9.89
C ILE A 185 -15.99 12.16 -11.26
N LEU A 186 -15.44 12.98 -12.16
CA LEU A 186 -14.96 12.53 -13.47
C LEU A 186 -13.81 11.52 -13.33
N LEU A 187 -12.87 11.77 -12.41
CA LEU A 187 -11.82 10.80 -12.06
C LEU A 187 -12.42 9.47 -11.59
N GLY A 188 -13.37 9.50 -10.65
CA GLY A 188 -14.02 8.29 -10.15
C GLY A 188 -14.75 7.51 -11.26
N ALA A 189 -15.47 8.22 -12.14
CA ALA A 189 -16.10 7.61 -13.30
C ALA A 189 -15.07 6.98 -14.26
N GLY A 190 -13.92 7.63 -14.46
CA GLY A 190 -12.82 7.08 -15.24
C GLY A 190 -12.23 5.81 -14.62
N GLN A 191 -12.03 5.80 -13.30
CA GLN A 191 -11.52 4.63 -12.57
C GLN A 191 -12.46 3.43 -12.66
N ILE A 192 -13.79 3.66 -12.61
CA ILE A 192 -14.77 2.58 -12.81
C ILE A 192 -14.68 2.06 -14.25
N CYS A 193 -14.57 2.94 -15.24
CA CYS A 193 -14.39 2.53 -16.64
C CYS A 193 -13.11 1.70 -16.84
N GLU A 194 -12.01 2.09 -16.21
CA GLU A 194 -10.72 1.38 -16.29
C GLU A 194 -10.77 0.03 -15.55
N GLN A 195 -11.17 0.02 -14.28
CA GLN A 195 -10.97 -1.11 -13.38
C GLN A 195 -12.10 -2.13 -13.39
N ARG A 196 -13.34 -1.71 -13.69
CA ARG A 196 -14.53 -2.58 -13.63
C ARG A 196 -15.03 -2.94 -15.02
N LEU A 197 -15.02 -1.99 -15.95
CA LEU A 197 -15.53 -2.18 -17.31
C LEU A 197 -14.43 -2.49 -18.34
N ASN A 198 -13.15 -2.30 -18.00
CA ASN A 198 -12.02 -2.44 -18.92
C ASN A 198 -12.15 -1.59 -20.20
N PHE A 199 -12.85 -0.46 -20.12
CA PHE A 199 -13.04 0.49 -21.21
C PHE A 199 -11.99 1.60 -21.13
N LEU A 200 -10.76 1.28 -21.52
CA LEU A 200 -9.60 2.17 -21.39
C LEU A 200 -9.76 3.48 -22.17
N ASP A 201 -10.34 3.45 -23.37
CA ASP A 201 -10.57 4.67 -24.18
C ASP A 201 -11.53 5.63 -23.47
N ARG A 202 -12.64 5.09 -22.93
CA ARG A 202 -13.63 5.88 -22.19
C ARG A 202 -13.05 6.41 -20.87
N ALA A 203 -12.19 5.63 -20.20
CA ALA A 203 -11.48 6.06 -19.01
C ALA A 203 -10.52 7.23 -19.33
N MET A 204 -9.79 7.14 -20.44
CA MET A 204 -8.87 8.18 -20.90
C MET A 204 -9.61 9.51 -21.17
N ASP A 205 -10.75 9.49 -21.85
CA ASP A 205 -11.57 10.67 -22.09
C ASP A 205 -12.00 11.32 -20.77
N LEU A 206 -12.46 10.50 -19.82
CA LEU A 206 -12.87 10.97 -18.50
C LEU A 206 -11.73 11.57 -17.68
N TYR A 207 -10.53 10.99 -17.75
CA TYR A 207 -9.33 11.55 -17.09
C TYR A 207 -8.89 12.87 -17.72
N GLN A 208 -8.96 13.00 -19.05
CA GLN A 208 -8.68 14.26 -19.73
C GLN A 208 -9.67 15.34 -19.33
N ASP A 209 -10.96 15.01 -19.28
CA ASP A 209 -12.00 15.96 -18.88
C ASP A 209 -11.89 16.34 -17.41
N ALA A 210 -11.51 15.39 -16.54
CA ALA A 210 -11.19 15.68 -15.14
C ALA A 210 -10.06 16.71 -15.03
N PHE A 211 -8.96 16.51 -15.76
CA PHE A 211 -7.83 17.44 -15.75
C PHE A 211 -8.17 18.81 -16.36
N LYS A 212 -8.92 18.86 -17.46
CA LYS A 212 -9.39 20.14 -18.04
C LYS A 212 -10.27 20.92 -17.07
N THR A 213 -11.06 20.21 -16.27
CA THR A 213 -11.97 20.82 -15.29
C THR A 213 -11.21 21.40 -14.10
N ASP A 214 -10.25 20.65 -13.55
CA ASP A 214 -9.35 21.10 -12.50
C ASP A 214 -7.92 20.59 -12.77
N PRO A 215 -7.02 21.45 -13.24
CA PRO A 215 -5.62 21.09 -13.47
C PRO A 215 -4.90 20.64 -12.19
N ASN A 216 -5.39 20.99 -11.00
CA ASN A 216 -4.77 20.58 -9.72
C ASN A 216 -5.11 19.15 -9.33
N ASN A 217 -6.01 18.47 -10.05
CA ASN A 217 -6.33 17.06 -9.82
C ASN A 217 -5.22 16.16 -10.40
N VAL A 218 -4.06 16.17 -9.74
CA VAL A 218 -2.90 15.32 -10.06
C VAL A 218 -3.27 13.83 -10.17
N PRO A 219 -4.14 13.26 -9.31
CA PRO A 219 -4.59 11.88 -9.47
C PRO A 219 -5.14 11.52 -10.87
N ALA A 220 -5.82 12.45 -11.56
CA ALA A 220 -6.28 12.23 -12.94
C ALA A 220 -5.12 12.11 -13.94
N LEU A 221 -4.06 12.91 -13.78
CA LEU A 221 -2.85 12.79 -14.59
C LEU A 221 -2.13 11.46 -14.34
N VAL A 222 -2.09 11.00 -13.09
CA VAL A 222 -1.46 9.73 -12.72
C VAL A 222 -2.23 8.55 -13.32
N ALA A 223 -3.56 8.57 -13.24
CA ALA A 223 -4.40 7.52 -13.83
C ALA A 223 -4.27 7.48 -15.36
N ALA A 224 -4.34 8.63 -16.05
CA ALA A 224 -4.10 8.70 -17.49
C ALA A 224 -2.69 8.20 -17.88
N ARG A 225 -1.68 8.51 -17.06
CA ARG A 225 -0.31 8.05 -17.28
C ARG A 225 -0.17 6.54 -17.15
N SER A 226 -0.85 5.91 -16.19
CA SER A 226 -0.88 4.45 -16.06
C SER A 226 -1.30 3.80 -17.37
N ILE A 227 -2.39 4.29 -17.99
CA ILE A 227 -2.89 3.77 -19.27
C ILE A 227 -1.85 3.97 -20.39
N TYR A 228 -1.27 5.18 -20.53
CA TYR A 228 -0.26 5.41 -21.58
C TYR A 228 1.03 4.61 -21.37
N THR A 229 1.40 4.34 -20.11
CA THR A 229 2.53 3.46 -19.77
C THR A 229 2.25 2.02 -20.20
N GLN A 230 1.05 1.50 -19.96
CA GLN A 230 0.64 0.17 -20.44
C GLN A 230 0.66 0.08 -21.97
N GLN A 231 0.27 1.16 -22.66
CA GLN A 231 0.35 1.28 -24.12
C GLN A 231 1.77 1.52 -24.65
N ARG A 232 2.78 1.64 -23.77
CA ARG A 232 4.17 2.01 -24.11
C ARG A 232 4.28 3.32 -24.90
N ASN A 233 3.32 4.24 -24.72
CA ASN A 233 3.34 5.55 -25.34
C ASN A 233 4.18 6.53 -24.50
N TRP A 234 5.50 6.32 -24.51
CA TRP A 234 6.44 7.06 -23.68
C TRP A 234 6.45 8.57 -23.95
N LYS A 235 6.14 8.99 -25.18
CA LYS A 235 6.02 10.40 -25.55
C LYS A 235 4.90 11.09 -24.76
N MET A 236 3.75 10.42 -24.63
CA MET A 236 2.64 10.95 -23.86
C MET A 236 2.89 10.88 -22.35
N VAL A 237 3.51 9.79 -21.87
CA VAL A 237 3.95 9.67 -20.47
C VAL A 237 4.85 10.84 -20.05
N GLN A 238 5.87 11.17 -20.86
CA GLN A 238 6.74 12.33 -20.62
C GLN A 238 5.95 13.66 -20.59
N THR A 239 4.98 13.81 -21.48
CA THR A 239 4.12 15.00 -21.55
C THR A 239 3.31 15.16 -20.26
N LEU A 240 2.75 14.07 -19.74
CA LEU A 240 1.98 14.08 -18.49
C LEU A 240 2.84 14.34 -17.26
N TYR A 241 4.09 13.84 -17.23
CA TYR A 241 5.05 14.20 -16.18
C TYR A 241 5.36 15.70 -16.17
N ARG A 242 5.63 16.29 -17.33
CA ARG A 242 5.88 17.75 -17.46
C ARG A 242 4.66 18.57 -17.04
N LEU A 243 3.46 18.11 -17.38
CA LEU A 243 2.23 18.76 -16.98
C LEU A 243 2.04 18.73 -15.45
N GLN A 244 2.36 17.60 -14.81
CA GLN A 244 2.34 17.49 -13.35
C GLN A 244 3.36 18.44 -12.70
N LEU A 245 4.57 18.59 -13.25
CA LEU A 245 5.58 19.53 -12.75
C LEU A 245 5.10 20.98 -12.80
N ASN A 246 4.34 21.36 -13.83
CA ASN A 246 3.80 22.71 -13.95
C ASN A 246 2.70 23.03 -12.92
N VAL A 247 2.04 22.01 -12.39
CA VAL A 247 0.91 22.15 -11.45
C VAL A 247 1.38 21.99 -10.00
N SER A 248 2.31 21.07 -9.73
CA SER A 248 2.83 20.85 -8.37
C SER A 248 3.60 22.09 -7.88
N LYS A 249 3.33 22.47 -6.64
CA LYS A 249 3.96 23.63 -5.96
C LYS A 249 4.99 23.19 -4.93
N ASP A 250 4.98 21.93 -4.52
CA ASP A 250 5.93 21.40 -3.55
C ASP A 250 7.22 20.97 -4.26
N ARG A 251 8.34 21.53 -3.79
CA ARG A 251 9.67 21.21 -4.28
C ARG A 251 10.01 19.72 -4.11
N LYS A 252 9.54 19.08 -3.04
CA LYS A 252 9.76 17.64 -2.81
C LYS A 252 8.96 16.78 -3.76
N GLU A 253 7.69 17.12 -3.99
CA GLU A 253 6.89 16.46 -5.02
C GLU A 253 7.50 16.64 -6.42
N GLN A 254 7.91 17.86 -6.78
CA GLN A 254 8.59 18.11 -8.05
C GLN A 254 9.85 17.25 -8.19
N ALA A 255 10.68 17.13 -7.13
CA ALA A 255 11.86 16.27 -7.14
C ALA A 255 11.51 14.79 -7.39
N ALA A 256 10.46 14.27 -6.75
CA ALA A 256 9.98 12.91 -6.97
C ALA A 256 9.48 12.71 -8.41
N VAL A 257 8.75 13.67 -8.97
CA VAL A 257 8.26 13.62 -10.35
C VAL A 257 9.42 13.65 -11.36
N HIS A 258 10.47 14.43 -11.10
CA HIS A 258 11.69 14.42 -11.91
C HIS A 258 12.45 13.09 -11.84
N LEU A 259 12.50 12.46 -10.66
CA LEU A 259 13.10 11.14 -10.48
C LEU A 259 12.35 10.06 -11.29
N GLU A 260 11.02 10.05 -11.24
CA GLU A 260 10.20 9.13 -12.03
C GLU A 260 10.39 9.36 -13.55
N LEU A 261 10.43 10.62 -13.97
CA LEU A 261 10.69 10.99 -15.36
C LEU A 261 12.08 10.53 -15.83
N ALA A 262 13.10 10.63 -14.98
CA ALA A 262 14.42 10.09 -15.26
C ALA A 262 14.38 8.57 -15.45
N GLY A 263 13.62 7.86 -14.62
CA GLY A 263 13.41 6.42 -14.77
C GLY A 263 12.85 6.04 -16.15
N VAL A 264 11.87 6.80 -16.65
CA VAL A 264 11.32 6.61 -18.01
C VAL A 264 12.40 6.81 -19.08
N PHE A 265 13.22 7.86 -18.97
CA PHE A 265 14.29 8.12 -19.94
C PHE A 265 15.36 7.05 -19.95
N LEU A 266 15.82 6.61 -18.78
CA LEU A 266 16.92 5.65 -18.66
C LEU A 266 16.48 4.23 -19.04
N ARG A 267 15.29 3.80 -18.59
CA ARG A 267 14.86 2.39 -18.71
C ARG A 267 14.06 2.09 -19.98
N GLU A 268 13.18 3.00 -20.38
CA GLU A 268 12.21 2.72 -21.44
C GLU A 268 12.56 3.40 -22.76
N VAL A 269 13.07 4.64 -22.70
CA VAL A 269 13.45 5.42 -23.90
C VAL A 269 14.93 5.23 -24.26
N HIS A 270 15.75 4.80 -23.31
CA HIS A 270 17.20 4.68 -23.42
C HIS A 270 17.90 5.99 -23.84
N ASP A 271 17.37 7.12 -23.37
CA ASP A 271 17.97 8.45 -23.55
C ASP A 271 18.69 8.87 -22.27
N GLU A 272 19.96 8.48 -22.19
CA GLU A 272 20.80 8.68 -21.01
C GLU A 272 21.01 10.17 -20.69
N ALA A 273 21.23 10.98 -21.73
CA ALA A 273 21.45 12.42 -21.57
C ALA A 273 20.25 13.09 -20.88
N LYS A 274 19.03 12.84 -21.36
CA LYS A 274 17.82 13.38 -20.73
C LYS A 274 17.54 12.77 -19.35
N GLY A 275 17.88 11.49 -19.16
CA GLY A 275 17.79 10.83 -17.86
C GLY A 275 18.66 11.50 -16.80
N ILE A 276 19.93 11.75 -17.13
CA ILE A 276 20.89 12.45 -16.25
C ILE A 276 20.43 13.89 -15.98
N GLU A 277 19.93 14.61 -16.98
CA GLU A 277 19.39 15.96 -16.79
C GLU A 277 18.22 15.96 -15.80
N ALA A 278 17.26 15.04 -15.95
CA ALA A 278 16.13 14.92 -15.03
C ALA A 278 16.57 14.57 -13.60
N LEU A 279 17.57 13.69 -13.43
CA LEU A 279 18.16 13.40 -12.11
C LEU A 279 18.86 14.61 -11.49
N LYS A 280 19.58 15.41 -12.30
CA LYS A 280 20.21 16.65 -11.83
C LYS A 280 19.17 17.66 -11.35
N GLU A 281 18.05 17.82 -12.07
CA GLU A 281 16.95 18.67 -11.62
C GLU A 281 16.31 18.14 -10.33
N ALA A 282 16.09 16.82 -10.23
CA ALA A 282 15.62 16.21 -8.98
C ALA A 282 16.55 16.52 -7.80
N LEU A 283 17.87 16.42 -7.99
CA LEU A 283 18.86 16.71 -6.94
C LEU A 283 18.94 18.20 -6.58
N LYS A 284 18.75 19.11 -7.53
CA LYS A 284 18.65 20.55 -7.24
C LYS A 284 17.44 20.82 -6.35
N LEU A 285 16.32 20.15 -6.59
CA LEU A 285 15.09 20.34 -5.85
C LEU A 285 15.17 19.70 -4.46
N ASP A 286 15.72 18.48 -4.35
CA ASP A 286 15.94 17.78 -3.10
C ASP A 286 17.39 17.25 -3.00
N PRO A 287 18.33 18.05 -2.46
CA PRO A 287 19.75 17.67 -2.35
C PRO A 287 20.03 16.45 -1.47
N GLU A 288 19.13 16.17 -0.52
CA GLU A 288 19.27 15.06 0.43
C GLU A 288 18.72 13.73 -0.10
N ASN A 289 18.19 13.72 -1.34
CA ASN A 289 17.64 12.52 -1.94
C ASN A 289 18.75 11.49 -2.27
N LEU A 290 18.95 10.55 -1.34
CA LEU A 290 19.96 9.49 -1.45
C LEU A 290 19.74 8.56 -2.64
N VAL A 291 18.52 8.45 -3.16
CA VAL A 291 18.20 7.61 -4.32
C VAL A 291 18.75 8.27 -5.58
N VAL A 292 18.46 9.57 -5.77
CA VAL A 292 18.96 10.35 -6.91
C VAL A 292 20.49 10.39 -6.93
N ARG A 293 21.14 10.61 -5.78
CA ARG A 293 22.61 10.63 -5.68
C ARG A 293 23.25 9.29 -6.06
N ARG A 294 22.64 8.18 -5.63
CA ARG A 294 23.10 6.84 -6.01
C ARG A 294 22.93 6.58 -7.50
N LEU A 295 21.78 6.94 -8.06
CA LEU A 295 21.52 6.74 -9.50
C LEU A 295 22.48 7.56 -10.37
N LEU A 296 22.76 8.82 -10.02
CA LEU A 296 23.74 9.65 -10.74
C LEU A 296 25.19 9.16 -10.61
N ALA A 297 25.51 8.35 -9.60
CA ALA A 297 26.83 7.76 -9.46
C ALA A 297 26.99 6.46 -10.26
N THR A 298 25.87 5.84 -10.66
CA THR A 298 25.84 4.55 -11.38
C THR A 298 25.65 4.68 -12.88
N VAL A 299 25.05 5.79 -13.33
CA VAL A 299 24.87 6.16 -14.74
C VAL A 299 26.07 7.01 -15.12
#